data_AF-A0A2Z6G9U1-F1
#
_entry.id   AF-A0A2Z6G9U1-F1
#
_cell.length_a   1.000
_cell.length_b   1.000
_cell.length_c   1.000
_cell.angle_alpha   90.00
_cell.angle_beta   90.00
_cell.angle_gamma   90.00
#
_symmetry.space_group_name_H-M   'P 1'
#
loop_
_entity.id
_entity.type
_entity.pdbx_description
1 polymer ?
#
loop_
_entity_poly.entity_id
_entity_poly.type
_entity_poly.pdbx_seq_one_letter_code
_entity_poly.pdbx_strand_id
1 'polypeptide(L)'
;MIINSVRNLLTILTIITLGGCGISECLDSKIVRPTKPVNKDFNIQLILNGKSMSMNVRCEEYYEAMCNERGNYWSLREVGKDHESQTSIFSTSDSRLGQVEFPVPDCRSMVRNGRLTLSDKLITINNEPYWLKSSKGNRRTFKSSTRPNYETKVVDVDLQLKINDVPIE
;
A
#
# COMPACT_ATOMS: atom_id res chain seq x y z
N MET A 1 -31.09 -13.24 -50.21
CA MET A 1 -31.07 -13.88 -48.88
C MET A 1 -29.66 -14.15 -48.32
N ILE A 2 -28.58 -13.90 -49.09
CA ILE A 2 -27.19 -14.17 -48.65
C ILE A 2 -26.57 -12.99 -47.87
N ILE A 3 -26.98 -11.75 -48.15
CA ILE A 3 -26.42 -10.52 -47.56
C ILE A 3 -26.70 -10.38 -46.05
N ASN A 4 -27.87 -10.85 -45.57
CA ASN A 4 -28.21 -10.81 -44.15
C ASN A 4 -27.38 -11.81 -43.31
N SER A 5 -26.92 -12.91 -43.92
CA SER A 5 -26.14 -13.94 -43.22
C SER A 5 -24.70 -13.50 -42.94
N VAL A 6 -24.08 -12.81 -43.91
CA VAL A 6 -22.70 -12.28 -43.76
C VAL A 6 -22.64 -11.15 -42.73
N ARG A 7 -23.68 -10.30 -42.68
CA ARG A 7 -23.79 -9.20 -41.73
C ARG A 7 -23.97 -9.70 -40.29
N ASN A 8 -24.75 -10.77 -40.07
CA ASN A 8 -24.87 -11.40 -38.75
C ASN A 8 -23.57 -12.08 -38.31
N LEU A 9 -22.86 -12.74 -39.22
CA LEU A 9 -21.57 -13.37 -38.91
C LEU A 9 -20.50 -12.34 -38.51
N LEU A 10 -20.42 -11.21 -39.22
CA LEU A 10 -19.48 -10.11 -38.89
C LEU A 10 -19.79 -9.49 -37.52
N THR A 11 -21.07 -9.42 -37.15
CA THR A 11 -21.52 -8.86 -35.85
C THR A 11 -21.20 -9.81 -34.70
N ILE A 12 -21.39 -11.12 -34.90
CA ILE A 12 -21.00 -12.14 -33.91
C ILE A 12 -19.48 -12.17 -33.73
N LEU A 13 -18.71 -12.07 -34.82
CA LEU A 13 -17.25 -12.07 -34.77
C LEU A 13 -16.69 -10.83 -34.05
N THR A 14 -17.34 -9.66 -34.19
CA THR A 14 -16.94 -8.43 -33.48
C THR A 14 -17.29 -8.45 -31.99
N ILE A 15 -18.38 -9.10 -31.59
CA ILE A 15 -18.72 -9.29 -30.16
C ILE A 15 -17.69 -10.20 -29.48
N ILE A 16 -17.20 -11.23 -30.19
CA ILE A 16 -16.19 -12.17 -29.65
C ILE A 16 -14.82 -11.51 -29.55
N THR A 17 -14.44 -10.63 -30.48
CA THR A 17 -13.13 -9.94 -30.42
C THR A 17 -13.10 -8.77 -29.44
N LEU A 18 -14.24 -8.11 -29.18
CA LEU A 18 -14.34 -7.04 -28.18
C LEU A 18 -14.47 -7.56 -26.74
N GLY A 19 -14.87 -8.82 -26.55
CA GLY A 19 -14.92 -9.47 -25.23
C GLY A 19 -13.59 -10.08 -24.78
N GLY A 20 -12.57 -10.13 -25.64
CA GLY A 20 -11.32 -10.86 -25.38
C GLY A 20 -10.37 -10.21 -24.37
N CYS A 21 -10.50 -8.90 -24.13
CA CYS A 21 -9.68 -8.20 -23.14
C CYS A 21 -10.33 -8.31 -21.75
N GLY A 22 -9.89 -9.27 -20.93
CA GLY A 22 -10.27 -9.37 -19.51
C GLY A 22 -10.95 -10.68 -19.08
N ILE A 23 -11.55 -11.46 -19.99
CA ILE A 23 -12.26 -12.70 -19.61
C ILE A 23 -11.31 -13.72 -18.96
N SER A 24 -10.09 -13.88 -19.47
CA SER A 24 -9.10 -14.80 -18.92
C SER A 24 -8.71 -14.46 -17.48
N GLU A 25 -8.49 -13.18 -17.21
CA GLU A 25 -8.07 -12.63 -15.92
C GLU A 25 -9.19 -12.82 -14.88
N CYS A 26 -10.45 -12.59 -15.30
CA CYS A 26 -11.63 -12.77 -14.44
C CYS A 26 -11.99 -14.24 -14.19
N LEU A 27 -11.58 -15.17 -15.06
CA LEU A 27 -11.72 -16.61 -14.80
C LEU A 27 -10.68 -17.07 -13.78
N ASP A 28 -9.44 -16.63 -13.94
CA ASP A 28 -8.34 -17.00 -13.07
C ASP A 28 -8.48 -16.40 -11.64
N SER A 29 -9.20 -15.29 -11.50
CA SER A 29 -9.51 -14.71 -10.18
C SER A 29 -10.49 -15.52 -9.33
N LYS A 30 -11.20 -16.48 -9.93
CA LYS A 30 -12.06 -17.41 -9.19
C LYS A 30 -11.29 -18.57 -8.57
N ILE A 31 -10.02 -18.76 -8.94
CA ILE A 31 -9.18 -19.85 -8.46
C ILE A 31 -8.46 -19.41 -7.18
N VAL A 32 -8.96 -19.89 -6.04
CA VAL A 32 -8.33 -19.66 -4.74
C VAL A 32 -7.01 -20.43 -4.66
N ARG A 33 -5.95 -19.73 -4.25
CA ARG A 33 -4.61 -20.29 -4.08
C ARG A 33 -4.15 -20.16 -2.64
N PRO A 34 -3.47 -21.17 -2.08
CA PRO A 34 -2.92 -21.06 -0.74
C PRO A 34 -1.82 -19.99 -0.69
N THR A 35 -1.78 -19.26 0.42
CA THR A 35 -0.70 -18.32 0.70
C THR A 35 0.57 -19.07 1.12
N LYS A 36 1.73 -18.42 0.96
CA LYS A 36 3.02 -18.97 1.41
C LYS A 36 3.62 -18.04 2.46
N PRO A 37 3.95 -18.53 3.67
CA PRO A 37 4.54 -17.68 4.69
C PRO A 37 5.93 -17.20 4.26
N VAL A 38 6.22 -15.94 4.55
CA VAL A 38 7.61 -15.45 4.56
C VAL A 38 8.18 -15.79 5.94
N ASN A 39 9.19 -16.65 5.99
CA ASN A 39 9.81 -17.11 7.25
C ASN A 39 10.71 -16.02 7.86
N LYS A 40 10.14 -14.86 8.14
CA LYS A 40 10.81 -13.72 8.76
C LYS A 40 9.78 -12.87 9.50
N ASP A 41 10.08 -12.60 10.77
CA ASP A 41 9.33 -11.65 11.57
C ASP A 41 9.99 -10.26 11.47
N PHE A 42 9.16 -9.23 11.41
CA PHE A 42 9.61 -7.84 11.37
C PHE A 42 9.16 -7.14 12.65
N ASN A 43 10.10 -6.83 13.53
CA ASN A 43 9.85 -5.96 14.67
C ASN A 43 9.95 -4.50 14.21
N ILE A 44 8.82 -3.81 14.19
CA ILE A 44 8.73 -2.43 13.76
C ILE A 44 8.63 -1.56 15.00
N GLN A 45 9.53 -0.60 15.15
CA GLN A 45 9.55 0.33 16.26
C GLN A 45 9.36 1.75 15.75
N LEU A 46 8.42 2.47 16.35
CA LEU A 46 8.13 3.86 16.08
C LEU A 46 8.42 4.68 17.33
N ILE A 47 9.26 5.70 17.21
CA ILE A 47 9.49 6.71 18.24
C ILE A 47 8.96 8.02 17.69
N LEU A 48 7.87 8.54 18.27
CA LEU A 48 7.25 9.80 17.89
C LEU A 48 7.26 10.76 19.08
N ASN A 49 7.94 11.90 18.95
CA ASN A 49 8.07 12.92 19.99
C ASN A 49 8.48 12.32 21.36
N GLY A 50 9.40 11.34 21.34
CA GLY A 50 9.87 10.62 22.53
C GLY A 50 8.99 9.45 22.99
N LYS A 51 7.77 9.29 22.46
CA LYS A 51 6.92 8.13 22.76
C LYS A 51 7.31 6.95 21.86
N SER A 52 7.72 5.85 22.48
CA SER A 52 8.05 4.61 21.79
C SER A 52 6.87 3.66 21.71
N MET A 53 6.67 3.05 20.53
CA MET A 53 5.69 2.02 20.23
C MET A 53 6.36 0.94 19.40
N SER A 54 5.91 -0.31 19.51
CA SER A 54 6.40 -1.39 18.66
C SER A 54 5.30 -2.38 18.31
N MET A 55 5.46 -3.04 17.16
CA MET A 55 4.62 -4.15 16.76
C MET A 55 5.42 -5.17 15.95
N ASN A 56 5.00 -6.44 16.01
CA ASN A 56 5.57 -7.49 15.18
C ASN A 56 4.66 -7.72 13.98
N VAL A 57 5.23 -7.67 12.79
CA VAL A 57 4.55 -7.88 11.52
C VAL A 57 5.09 -9.14 10.86
N ARG A 58 4.18 -9.98 10.36
CA ARG A 58 4.49 -11.16 9.55
C ARG A 58 3.96 -10.96 8.15
N CYS A 59 4.71 -11.43 7.17
CA CYS A 59 4.36 -11.31 5.76
C CYS A 59 4.06 -12.67 5.14
N GLU A 60 3.21 -12.69 4.13
CA GLU A 60 2.94 -13.86 3.30
C GLU A 60 2.89 -13.47 1.82
N GLU A 61 3.32 -14.39 0.96
CA GLU A 61 3.02 -14.32 -0.46
C GLU A 61 1.60 -14.78 -0.71
N TYR A 62 0.85 -13.99 -1.46
CA TYR A 62 -0.53 -14.28 -1.85
C TYR A 62 -0.72 -14.05 -3.33
N TYR A 63 -1.70 -14.73 -3.90
CA TYR A 63 -2.10 -14.50 -5.28
C TYR A 63 -3.15 -13.39 -5.32
N GLU A 64 -2.75 -12.23 -5.81
CA GLU A 64 -3.65 -11.12 -6.04
C GLU A 64 -4.30 -11.29 -7.40
N ALA A 65 -5.58 -11.67 -7.39
CA ALA A 65 -6.32 -11.85 -8.61
C ALA A 65 -7.33 -10.71 -8.80
N MET A 66 -7.21 -10.03 -9.94
CA MET A 66 -8.01 -8.88 -10.32
C MET A 66 -8.63 -9.10 -11.70
N CYS A 67 -9.91 -8.74 -11.82
CA CYS A 67 -10.60 -8.67 -13.10
C CYS A 67 -10.37 -7.28 -13.74
N ASN A 68 -9.10 -6.93 -14.01
CA ASN A 68 -8.70 -5.65 -14.58
C ASN A 68 -7.40 -5.76 -15.40
N GLU A 69 -7.00 -4.65 -16.06
CA GLU A 69 -5.83 -4.57 -16.93
C GLU A 69 -4.48 -4.85 -16.23
N ARG A 70 -4.41 -4.75 -14.90
CA ARG A 70 -3.18 -5.11 -14.16
C ARG A 70 -2.96 -6.62 -14.08
N GLY A 71 -4.01 -7.39 -14.34
CA GLY A 71 -3.99 -8.85 -14.32
C GLY A 71 -3.78 -9.44 -12.93
N ASN A 72 -3.50 -10.73 -12.92
CA ASN A 72 -3.30 -11.51 -11.70
C ASN A 72 -1.81 -11.75 -11.46
N TYR A 73 -1.35 -11.61 -10.22
CA TYR A 73 0.07 -11.77 -9.90
C TYR A 73 0.30 -12.22 -8.46
N TRP A 74 1.48 -12.77 -8.20
CA TRP A 74 1.94 -13.04 -6.84
C TRP A 74 2.46 -11.76 -6.19
N SER A 75 1.92 -11.41 -5.02
CA SER A 75 2.35 -10.26 -4.24
C SER A 75 2.62 -10.61 -2.78
N LEU A 76 3.01 -9.61 -2.00
CA LEU A 76 3.33 -9.71 -0.58
C LEU A 76 2.36 -8.84 0.23
N ARG A 77 1.78 -9.40 1.28
CA ARG A 77 0.92 -8.70 2.24
C ARG A 77 1.26 -9.08 3.67
N GLU A 78 0.75 -8.29 4.60
CA GLU A 78 0.74 -8.66 6.02
C GLU A 78 -0.24 -9.82 6.24
N VAL A 79 0.15 -10.80 7.07
CA VAL A 79 -0.68 -11.97 7.38
C VAL A 79 -2.03 -11.51 7.96
N GLY A 80 -3.12 -11.97 7.35
CA GLY A 80 -4.48 -11.61 7.76
C GLY A 80 -5.04 -10.32 7.13
N LYS A 81 -4.28 -9.66 6.25
CA LYS A 81 -4.81 -8.59 5.39
C LYS A 81 -5.29 -9.16 4.06
N ASP A 82 -6.17 -8.44 3.38
CA ASP A 82 -6.69 -8.86 2.07
C ASP A 82 -5.74 -8.47 0.94
N HIS A 83 -5.14 -7.27 1.04
CA HIS A 83 -4.36 -6.65 -0.03
C HIS A 83 -2.99 -6.13 0.46
N GLU A 84 -2.04 -6.00 -0.47
CA GLU A 84 -0.70 -5.47 -0.20
C GLU A 84 -0.66 -4.04 0.34
N SER A 85 -1.68 -3.23 0.01
CA SER A 85 -1.79 -1.84 0.42
C SER A 85 -2.35 -1.68 1.84
N GLN A 86 -2.96 -2.73 2.39
CA GLN A 86 -3.45 -2.75 3.76
C GLN A 86 -2.29 -3.09 4.69
N THR A 87 -1.96 -2.15 5.57
CA THR A 87 -0.88 -2.30 6.54
C THR A 87 -1.43 -2.01 7.94
N SER A 88 -0.84 -2.62 8.95
CA SER A 88 -1.08 -2.23 10.33
C SER A 88 -0.67 -0.77 10.59
N ILE A 89 -1.28 -0.15 11.60
CA ILE A 89 -1.15 1.29 11.86
C ILE A 89 -0.79 1.48 13.33
N PHE A 90 0.25 2.25 13.61
CA PHE A 90 0.47 2.80 14.94
C PHE A 90 -0.51 3.95 15.15
N SER A 91 -1.31 3.89 16.22
CA SER A 91 -2.27 4.94 16.56
C SER A 91 -1.96 5.49 17.95
N THR A 92 -1.76 6.79 18.07
CA THR A 92 -1.43 7.44 19.35
C THR A 92 -1.97 8.86 19.40
N SER A 93 -2.33 9.33 20.59
CA SER A 93 -2.56 10.75 20.84
C SER A 93 -1.24 11.44 21.20
N ASP A 94 -1.04 12.65 20.66
CA ASP A 94 0.02 13.59 20.97
C ASP A 94 -0.61 14.92 21.41
N SER A 95 -0.10 15.53 22.47
CA SER A 95 -0.71 16.73 23.07
C SER A 95 -0.69 17.97 22.16
N ARG A 96 0.22 18.02 21.18
CA ARG A 96 0.33 19.12 20.22
C ARG A 96 -0.37 18.84 18.91
N LEU A 97 -0.37 17.58 18.47
CA LEU A 97 -0.87 17.19 17.15
C LEU A 97 -2.31 16.65 17.19
N GLY A 98 -2.74 16.12 18.33
CA GLY A 98 -3.99 15.36 18.45
C GLY A 98 -3.79 13.87 18.14
N GLN A 99 -4.77 13.24 17.50
CA GLN A 99 -4.67 11.82 17.13
C GLN A 99 -3.74 11.67 15.92
N VAL A 100 -2.68 10.86 16.06
CA VAL A 100 -1.70 10.58 15.03
C VAL A 100 -1.76 9.10 14.67
N GLU A 101 -1.81 8.83 13.37
CA GLU A 101 -1.75 7.50 12.80
C GLU A 101 -0.57 7.38 11.83
N PHE A 102 0.20 6.32 12.00
CA PHE A 102 1.39 6.05 11.21
C PHE A 102 1.32 4.62 10.64
N PRO A 103 1.15 4.44 9.33
CA PRO A 103 1.11 3.12 8.72
C PRO A 103 2.49 2.47 8.75
N VAL A 104 2.52 1.16 9.03
CA VAL A 104 3.78 0.42 8.96
C VAL A 104 4.27 0.30 7.50
N PRO A 105 5.58 0.12 7.30
CA PRO A 105 6.12 -0.30 6.02
C PRO A 105 5.40 -1.55 5.48
N ASP A 106 5.11 -1.54 4.18
CA ASP A 106 4.46 -2.66 3.51
C ASP A 106 5.42 -3.86 3.40
N CYS A 107 4.84 -5.05 3.34
CA CYS A 107 5.60 -6.31 3.28
C CYS A 107 6.49 -6.40 2.04
N ARG A 108 6.05 -5.84 0.90
CA ARG A 108 6.86 -5.79 -0.32
C ARG A 108 8.18 -5.07 -0.04
N SER A 109 8.12 -3.90 0.57
CA SER A 109 9.31 -3.09 0.83
C SER A 109 10.20 -3.69 1.91
N MET A 110 9.62 -4.27 2.97
CA MET A 110 10.37 -4.94 4.04
C MET A 110 11.09 -6.23 3.60
N VAL A 111 10.47 -7.00 2.69
CA VAL A 111 11.02 -8.27 2.22
C VAL A 111 11.98 -8.08 1.04
N ARG A 112 11.61 -7.26 0.05
CA ARG A 112 12.32 -7.19 -1.24
C ARG A 112 13.26 -6.01 -1.38
N ASN A 113 12.92 -4.83 -0.83
CA ASN A 113 13.58 -3.59 -1.28
C ASN A 113 14.82 -3.18 -0.51
N GLY A 114 15.11 -3.71 0.69
CA GLY A 114 16.38 -3.50 1.41
C GLY A 114 16.74 -2.05 1.83
N ARG A 115 16.16 -1.05 1.17
CA ARG A 115 16.20 0.38 1.47
C ARG A 115 14.78 0.87 1.58
N LEU A 116 14.32 0.94 2.82
CA LEU A 116 13.07 1.60 3.15
C LEU A 116 13.36 3.09 3.30
N THR A 117 12.47 3.92 2.77
CA THR A 117 12.51 5.37 2.97
C THR A 117 11.19 5.83 3.58
N LEU A 118 11.26 6.82 4.43
CA LEU A 118 10.07 7.47 5.00
C LEU A 118 9.34 8.35 3.99
N SER A 119 9.92 8.62 2.82
CA SER A 119 9.35 9.46 1.75
C SER A 119 7.97 9.00 1.29
N ASP A 120 7.73 7.69 1.34
CA ASP A 120 6.54 7.08 0.74
C ASP A 120 5.41 6.91 1.77
N LYS A 121 5.64 7.33 3.02
CA LYS A 121 4.69 7.15 4.12
C LYS A 121 3.92 8.43 4.40
N LEU A 122 2.62 8.32 4.23
CA LEU A 122 1.63 9.31 4.62
C LEU A 122 1.28 9.06 6.08
N ILE A 123 1.37 10.10 6.91
CA ILE A 123 0.85 10.07 8.28
C ILE A 123 -0.51 10.75 8.30
N THR A 124 -1.38 10.35 9.21
CA THR A 124 -2.68 11.00 9.39
C THR A 124 -2.69 11.69 10.75
N ILE A 125 -3.10 12.96 10.79
CA ILE A 125 -3.23 13.73 12.02
C ILE A 125 -4.67 14.27 12.08
N ASN A 126 -5.45 13.86 13.08
CA ASN A 126 -6.88 14.15 13.22
C ASN A 126 -7.66 13.90 11.91
N ASN A 127 -7.44 12.73 11.30
CA ASN A 127 -8.04 12.31 10.03
C ASN A 127 -7.62 13.13 8.79
N GLU A 128 -6.66 14.04 8.92
CA GLU A 128 -6.09 14.79 7.78
C GLU A 128 -4.76 14.15 7.35
N PRO A 129 -4.55 13.85 6.05
CA PRO A 129 -3.32 13.26 5.56
C PRO A 129 -2.18 14.28 5.49
N TYR A 130 -0.97 13.84 5.80
CA TYR A 130 0.25 14.64 5.78
C TYR A 130 1.37 13.91 5.03
N TRP A 131 2.00 14.62 4.08
CA TRP A 131 3.10 14.11 3.27
C TRP A 131 4.44 14.60 3.81
N LEU A 132 5.44 13.72 3.81
CA LEU A 132 6.80 14.10 4.17
C LEU A 132 7.31 15.17 3.21
N LYS A 133 7.76 16.31 3.75
CA LYS A 133 8.34 17.42 3.01
C LYS A 133 9.87 17.41 3.10
N SER A 134 10.40 17.16 4.29
CA SER A 134 11.85 17.15 4.54
C SER A 134 12.21 16.33 5.76
N SER A 135 13.46 15.85 5.75
CA SER A 135 14.07 15.05 6.81
C SER A 135 15.43 15.63 7.17
N LYS A 136 15.70 15.84 8.47
CA LYS A 136 17.02 16.24 8.99
C LYS A 136 17.28 15.58 10.34
N GLY A 137 18.19 14.61 10.38
CA GLY A 137 18.41 13.79 11.59
C GLY A 137 17.16 12.98 11.91
N ASN A 138 16.58 13.13 13.10
CA ASN A 138 15.28 12.54 13.45
C ASN A 138 14.11 13.52 13.26
N ARG A 139 14.39 14.79 12.98
CA ARG A 139 13.32 15.76 12.74
C ARG A 139 12.73 15.51 11.36
N ARG A 140 11.40 15.40 11.29
CA ARG A 140 10.63 15.25 10.06
C ARG A 140 9.61 16.38 9.97
N THR A 141 9.53 16.99 8.79
CA THR A 141 8.55 18.03 8.49
C THR A 141 7.52 17.45 7.55
N PHE A 142 6.24 17.51 7.92
CA PHE A 142 5.14 17.09 7.08
C PHE A 142 4.24 18.26 6.70
N LYS A 143 3.54 18.13 5.56
CA LYS A 143 2.58 19.13 5.07
C LYS A 143 1.24 18.48 4.69
N SER A 144 0.13 19.15 4.95
CA SER A 144 -1.22 18.63 4.69
C SER A 144 -1.74 18.77 3.26
N SER A 145 -0.95 19.37 2.36
CA SER A 145 -1.24 19.37 0.93
C SER A 145 0.06 19.57 0.15
N THR A 146 0.13 18.95 -1.02
CA THR A 146 1.23 19.11 -1.97
C THR A 146 0.94 20.15 -3.05
N ARG A 147 -0.30 20.67 -3.11
CA ARG A 147 -0.77 21.57 -4.17
C ARG A 147 -0.40 23.03 -3.88
N PRO A 148 0.10 23.79 -4.87
CA PRO A 148 0.66 25.13 -4.66
C PRO A 148 -0.35 26.23 -4.26
N ASN A 149 -1.66 25.99 -4.37
CA ASN A 149 -2.71 27.00 -4.13
C ASN A 149 -3.68 26.65 -2.98
N TYR A 150 -3.34 25.65 -2.18
CA TYR A 150 -4.15 25.27 -1.02
C TYR A 150 -3.44 25.72 0.25
N GLU A 151 -4.21 26.19 1.23
CA GLU A 151 -3.67 26.45 2.56
C GLU A 151 -3.06 25.15 3.10
N THR A 152 -1.78 25.19 3.45
CA THR A 152 -1.04 24.01 3.90
C THR A 152 -0.68 24.15 5.36
N LYS A 153 -1.09 23.18 6.17
CA LYS A 153 -0.58 23.05 7.54
C LYS A 153 0.76 22.36 7.48
N VAL A 154 1.73 22.88 8.23
CA VAL A 154 3.07 22.29 8.36
C VAL A 154 3.27 21.86 9.80
N VAL A 155 3.71 20.62 9.97
CA VAL A 155 4.00 20.06 11.30
C VAL A 155 5.42 19.53 11.32
N ASP A 156 6.12 19.82 12.42
CA ASP A 156 7.42 19.24 12.71
C ASP A 156 7.28 18.24 13.84
N VAL A 157 7.85 17.06 13.63
CA VAL A 157 7.86 15.97 14.61
C VAL A 157 9.28 15.42 14.75
N ASP A 158 9.59 14.93 15.95
CA ASP A 158 10.74 14.05 16.15
C ASP A 158 10.28 12.62 15.88
N LEU A 159 10.84 11.98 14.86
CA LEU A 159 10.39 10.69 14.36
C LEU A 159 11.59 9.79 14.10
N GLN A 160 11.55 8.60 14.68
CA GLN A 160 12.41 7.49 14.27
C GLN A 160 11.56 6.27 13.98
N LEU A 161 11.86 5.62 12.86
CA LEU A 161 11.29 4.32 12.52
C LEU A 161 12.43 3.32 12.40
N LYS A 162 12.27 2.16 13.02
CA LYS A 162 13.23 1.06 12.94
C LYS A 162 12.54 -0.22 12.56
N ILE A 163 13.25 -1.06 11.82
CA ILE A 163 12.86 -2.45 11.57
C ILE A 163 14.00 -3.36 12.00
N ASN A 164 13.71 -4.29 12.90
CA ASN A 164 14.71 -5.19 13.48
C ASN A 164 15.94 -4.40 13.96
N ASP A 165 15.68 -3.32 14.69
CA ASP A 165 16.65 -2.35 15.23
C ASP A 165 17.46 -1.54 14.21
N VAL A 166 17.23 -1.75 12.91
CA VAL A 166 17.85 -0.96 11.84
C VAL A 166 17.02 0.29 11.57
N PRO A 167 17.57 1.51 11.70
CA PRO A 167 16.86 2.74 11.42
C PRO A 167 16.53 2.90 9.94
N ILE A 168 15.37 3.49 9.66
CA ILE A 168 14.90 3.85 8.33
C ILE A 168 15.08 5.36 8.15
N GLU A 169 15.64 5.78 7.01
CA GLU A 169 15.91 7.19 6.71
C GLU A 169 14.70 7.94 6.12
#